data_AF-A0A7X5UP09-F1
#
_entry.id   AF-A0A7X5UP09-F1
#
_cell.length_a   1.000
_cell.length_b   1.000
_cell.length_c   1.000
_cell.angle_alpha   90.00
_cell.angle_beta   90.00
_cell.angle_gamma   90.00
#
_symmetry.space_group_name_H-M   'P 1'
#
loop_
_entity.id
_entity.type
_entity.pdbx_description
1 polymer ?
#
loop_
_entity_poly.entity_id
_entity_poly.type
_entity_poly.pdbx_seq_one_letter_code
_entity_poly.pdbx_strand_id
1 'polypeptide(L)'
;MSLTPADVHNVAFSKPPIGKRGYNEDEVDAFLDLVETELARLIEDNNELRQQVEQLDAELESTRSELESAKAAGGAQQHIPRDETPSRRLAPVPPPTSAMEQTQTHGFMGDSGEPNVQAAKVLGLAQEMADRLTAEAKTESDSMLAEARTKSEQLLSDARSKADSMVNEARTRAETMLNDARTRAETLERQAREKATNMDREAQRKYTETMNNLNTEKSALNKKIEELRTIEREYRTRLRGFLESQLRELDDRGSAAPASASSGSGQSSTSGGSSTGQGYSFGPRAEAG
;
A
#
# COMPACT_ATOMS: atom_id res chain seq x y z
N MET A 1 21.91 8.00 8.06
CA MET A 1 21.67 9.35 8.59
C MET A 1 20.55 9.92 7.74
N SER A 2 19.30 9.69 8.15
CA SER A 2 18.11 10.08 7.41
C SER A 2 17.62 11.41 7.96
N LEU A 3 17.24 12.34 7.08
CA LEU A 3 16.51 13.53 7.50
C LEU A 3 15.23 13.08 8.22
N THR A 4 14.96 13.69 9.36
CA THR A 4 13.67 13.59 10.04
C THR A 4 12.76 14.74 9.60
N PRO A 5 11.42 14.62 9.75
CA PRO A 5 10.51 15.74 9.52
C PRO A 5 10.90 16.98 10.35
N ALA A 6 11.36 16.77 11.58
CA ALA A 6 11.88 17.84 12.44
C ALA A 6 13.15 18.51 11.90
N ASP A 7 14.00 17.80 11.16
CA ASP A 7 15.18 18.39 10.52
C ASP A 7 14.79 19.27 9.32
N VAL A 8 13.71 18.92 8.61
CA VAL A 8 13.15 19.73 7.53
C VAL A 8 12.51 21.00 8.09
N HIS A 9 11.75 20.88 9.19
CA HIS A 9 11.12 22.02 9.86
C HIS A 9 12.13 23.03 10.40
N ASN A 10 13.27 22.56 10.92
CA ASN A 10 14.29 23.41 11.53
C ASN A 10 15.36 23.91 10.54
N VAL A 11 15.19 23.65 9.24
CA VAL A 11 16.18 24.08 8.25
C VAL A 11 16.12 25.60 8.05
N ALA A 12 17.28 26.26 8.14
CA ALA A 12 17.39 27.69 7.91
C ALA A 12 18.29 27.97 6.70
N PHE A 13 17.75 28.61 5.67
CA PHE A 13 18.52 29.01 4.49
C PHE A 13 19.14 30.40 4.67
N SER A 14 20.40 30.57 4.26
CA SER A 14 21.08 31.87 4.27
C SER A 14 20.55 32.79 3.17
N LYS A 15 20.40 34.08 3.47
CA LYS A 15 19.98 35.08 2.47
C LYS A 15 20.98 35.15 1.29
N PRO A 16 20.49 35.32 0.05
CA PRO A 16 21.34 35.44 -1.12
C PRO A 16 22.37 36.57 -0.96
N PRO A 17 23.62 36.40 -1.45
CA PRO A 17 24.60 37.46 -1.49
C PRO A 17 24.07 38.68 -2.25
N ILE A 18 24.41 39.89 -1.76
CA ILE A 18 23.94 41.16 -2.31
C ILE A 18 24.15 41.19 -3.84
N GLY A 19 23.06 41.43 -4.58
CA GLY A 19 23.05 41.50 -6.05
C GLY A 19 22.68 40.21 -6.78
N LYS A 20 22.43 39.09 -6.07
CA LYS A 20 21.88 37.86 -6.65
C LYS A 20 20.42 37.66 -6.23
N ARG A 21 19.59 37.17 -7.14
CA ARG A 21 18.19 36.81 -6.86
C ARG A 21 18.16 35.44 -6.17
N GLY A 22 17.38 35.31 -5.10
CA GLY A 22 17.10 34.05 -4.41
C GLY A 22 15.75 33.47 -4.81
N TYR A 23 15.43 32.33 -4.21
CA TYR A 23 14.08 31.79 -4.22
C TYR A 23 13.14 32.65 -3.37
N ASN A 24 11.84 32.57 -3.67
CA ASN A 24 10.80 33.23 -2.88
C ASN A 24 10.63 32.48 -1.55
N GLU A 25 10.75 33.18 -0.41
CA GLU A 25 10.68 32.56 0.92
C GLU A 25 9.32 31.86 1.11
N ASP A 26 8.21 32.49 0.71
CA ASP A 26 6.87 31.91 0.86
C ASP A 26 6.67 30.61 0.05
N GLU A 27 7.25 30.55 -1.15
CA GLU A 27 7.17 29.34 -2.01
C GLU A 27 8.05 28.22 -1.49
N VAL A 28 9.20 28.57 -0.91
CA VAL A 28 10.11 27.60 -0.29
C VAL A 28 9.48 27.03 0.98
N ASP A 29 8.89 27.87 1.82
CA ASP A 29 8.23 27.44 3.07
C ASP A 29 7.04 26.51 2.75
N ALA A 30 6.18 26.88 1.80
CA ALA A 30 5.07 26.02 1.36
C ALA A 30 5.53 24.66 0.79
N PHE A 31 6.69 24.64 0.11
CA PHE A 31 7.29 23.40 -0.37
C PHE A 31 7.87 22.56 0.77
N LEU A 32 8.51 23.20 1.76
CA LEU A 32 9.02 22.50 2.95
C LEU A 32 7.90 21.87 3.78
N ASP A 33 6.75 22.54 3.94
CA ASP A 33 5.58 21.98 4.62
C ASP A 33 5.07 20.70 3.94
N LEU A 34 5.03 20.71 2.59
CA LEU A 34 4.65 19.53 1.81
C LEU A 34 5.68 18.40 1.98
N VAL A 35 6.97 18.72 1.95
CA VAL A 35 8.06 17.75 2.14
C VAL A 35 8.03 17.17 3.56
N GLU A 36 7.78 17.99 4.58
CA GLU A 36 7.66 17.55 5.98
C GLU A 36 6.50 16.55 6.13
N THR A 37 5.34 16.89 5.57
CA THR A 37 4.14 16.05 5.62
C THR A 37 4.37 14.70 4.93
N GLU A 38 4.92 14.71 3.71
CA GLU A 38 5.19 13.47 2.96
C GLU A 38 6.31 12.65 3.61
N LEU A 39 7.33 13.29 4.19
CA LEU A 39 8.40 12.58 4.89
C LEU A 39 7.88 11.91 6.17
N ALA A 40 7.00 12.58 6.92
CA ALA A 40 6.35 11.98 8.08
C ALA A 40 5.52 10.75 7.69
N ARG A 41 4.70 10.89 6.64
CA ARG A 41 3.90 9.80 6.09
C ARG A 41 4.77 8.63 5.63
N LEU A 42 5.83 8.87 4.86
CA LEU A 42 6.72 7.82 4.37
C LEU A 42 7.43 7.07 5.51
N ILE A 43 7.77 7.77 6.60
CA ILE A 43 8.36 7.13 7.79
C ILE A 43 7.32 6.26 8.50
N GLU A 44 6.09 6.73 8.64
CA GLU A 44 4.97 5.96 9.20
C GLU A 44 4.70 4.70 8.36
N ASP A 45 4.51 4.85 7.06
CA ASP A 45 4.32 3.74 6.11
C ASP A 45 5.50 2.75 6.17
N ASN A 46 6.74 3.22 6.27
CA ASN A 46 7.91 2.33 6.38
C ASN A 46 7.92 1.56 7.70
N ASN A 47 7.51 2.18 8.80
CA ASN A 47 7.41 1.53 10.09
C ASN A 47 6.28 0.49 10.09
N GLU A 48 5.13 0.80 9.52
CA GLU A 48 4.02 -0.16 9.36
C GLU A 48 4.44 -1.35 8.49
N LEU A 49 5.08 -1.10 7.34
CA LEU A 49 5.57 -2.17 6.47
C LEU A 49 6.61 -3.04 7.17
N ARG A 50 7.52 -2.46 7.96
CA ARG A 50 8.49 -3.23 8.76
C ARG A 50 7.80 -4.10 9.81
N GLN A 51 6.78 -3.58 10.48
CA GLN A 51 5.98 -4.35 11.44
C GLN A 51 5.20 -5.49 10.76
N GLN A 52 4.65 -5.25 9.57
CA GLN A 52 3.96 -6.29 8.79
C GLN A 52 4.92 -7.41 8.37
N VAL A 53 6.14 -7.07 7.92
CA VAL A 53 7.17 -8.06 7.59
C VAL A 53 7.53 -8.87 8.83
N GLU A 54 7.74 -8.23 9.98
CA GLU A 54 8.05 -8.92 11.23
C GLU A 54 6.90 -9.85 11.68
N GLN A 55 5.64 -9.43 11.52
CA GLN A 55 4.47 -10.26 11.81
C GLN A 55 4.37 -11.47 10.88
N LEU A 56 4.57 -11.26 9.57
CA LEU A 56 4.55 -12.35 8.58
C LEU A 56 5.70 -13.33 8.82
N ASP A 57 6.90 -12.85 9.16
CA ASP A 57 8.03 -13.72 9.49
C ASP A 57 7.74 -14.53 10.76
N ALA A 58 7.09 -13.94 11.78
CA ALA A 58 6.67 -14.67 12.97
C ALA A 58 5.58 -15.72 12.69
N GLU A 59 4.63 -15.42 11.80
CA GLU A 59 3.59 -16.36 11.34
C GLU A 59 4.20 -17.48 10.49
N LEU A 60 5.17 -17.18 9.64
CA LEU A 60 5.91 -18.20 8.88
C LEU A 60 6.73 -19.09 9.81
N GLU A 61 7.35 -18.54 10.85
CA GLU A 61 8.10 -19.35 11.82
C GLU A 61 7.17 -20.20 12.69
N SER A 62 6.02 -19.67 13.10
CA SER A 62 5.03 -20.44 13.86
C SER A 62 4.44 -21.59 13.02
N THR A 63 4.02 -21.31 11.79
CA THR A 63 3.52 -22.32 10.85
C THR A 63 4.60 -23.32 10.46
N ARG A 64 5.86 -22.88 10.33
CA ARG A 64 7.00 -23.77 10.08
C ARG A 64 7.26 -24.68 11.28
N SER A 65 7.24 -24.17 12.50
CA SER A 65 7.38 -24.98 13.72
C SER A 65 6.19 -25.94 13.90
N GLU A 66 4.97 -25.51 13.58
CA GLU A 66 3.78 -26.38 13.53
C GLU A 66 3.91 -27.46 12.47
N LEU A 67 4.44 -27.14 11.28
CA LEU A 67 4.68 -28.11 10.22
C LEU A 67 5.84 -29.04 10.56
N GLU A 68 6.88 -28.57 11.25
CA GLU A 68 8.00 -29.38 11.70
C GLU A 68 7.61 -30.29 12.86
N SER A 69 6.77 -29.83 13.79
CA SER A 69 6.17 -30.67 14.83
C SER A 69 5.13 -31.66 14.28
N ALA A 70 4.33 -31.26 13.28
CA ALA A 70 3.46 -32.17 12.53
C ALA A 70 4.25 -33.16 11.67
N LYS A 71 5.41 -32.77 11.15
CA LYS A 71 6.33 -33.64 10.40
C LYS A 71 7.20 -34.50 11.32
N ALA A 72 7.43 -34.11 12.57
CA ALA A 72 8.01 -34.95 13.61
C ALA A 72 6.98 -35.96 14.14
N ALA A 73 5.71 -35.55 14.30
CA ALA A 73 4.60 -36.42 14.62
C ALA A 73 4.24 -37.37 13.45
N GLY A 74 4.35 -36.90 12.20
CA GLY A 74 4.24 -37.69 10.97
C GLY A 74 5.53 -38.44 10.60
N GLY A 75 6.65 -38.07 11.23
CA GLY A 75 7.98 -38.67 11.07
C GLY A 75 8.17 -39.95 11.89
N ALA A 76 7.24 -40.24 12.80
CA ALA A 76 7.06 -41.59 13.35
C ALA A 76 6.51 -42.60 12.32
N GLN A 77 6.23 -42.18 11.08
CA GLN A 77 5.79 -43.06 10.00
C GLN A 77 6.58 -42.85 8.70
N GLN A 78 7.92 -42.81 8.77
CA GLN A 78 8.76 -43.17 7.62
C GLN A 78 10.17 -43.61 8.06
N HIS A 79 10.22 -44.74 8.78
CA HIS A 79 11.37 -45.63 8.74
C HIS A 79 10.89 -46.93 8.07
N ILE A 80 10.95 -46.96 6.73
CA ILE A 80 10.98 -48.20 5.97
C ILE A 80 12.45 -48.39 5.57
N PRO A 81 13.27 -49.13 6.33
CA PRO A 81 14.37 -49.85 5.73
C PRO A 81 13.74 -50.89 4.78
N ARG A 82 14.12 -50.83 3.51
CA ARG A 82 13.88 -51.89 2.54
C ARG A 82 14.30 -53.24 3.12
N ASP A 83 13.53 -54.26 2.77
CA ASP A 83 13.76 -55.68 3.05
C ASP A 83 15.25 -56.06 3.16
N GLU A 84 15.67 -56.41 4.37
CA GLU A 84 16.50 -57.58 4.57
C GLU A 84 15.70 -58.61 5.36
N THR A 85 15.61 -59.78 4.74
CA THR A 85 15.30 -61.09 5.33
C THR A 85 15.53 -61.20 6.85
N PRO A 86 14.64 -61.88 7.59
CA PRO A 86 14.73 -62.00 9.04
C PRO A 86 15.88 -62.93 9.45
N SER A 87 17.07 -62.35 9.68
CA SER A 87 18.11 -63.00 10.48
C SER A 87 17.72 -62.91 11.95
N ARG A 88 16.93 -63.90 12.37
CA ARG A 88 16.70 -64.25 13.77
C ARG A 88 18.06 -64.44 14.45
N ARG A 89 18.52 -63.45 15.23
CA ARG A 89 19.65 -63.65 16.15
C ARG A 89 19.23 -64.71 17.16
N LEU A 90 19.73 -65.91 16.91
CA LEU A 90 19.86 -67.00 17.85
C LEU A 90 20.55 -66.45 19.10
N ALA A 91 19.88 -66.54 20.26
CA ALA A 91 20.61 -66.59 21.51
C ALA A 91 21.49 -67.85 21.50
N PRO A 92 22.77 -67.77 21.90
CA PRO A 92 23.58 -68.96 22.13
C PRO A 92 23.01 -69.66 23.36
N VAL A 93 22.29 -70.76 23.15
CA VAL A 93 22.09 -71.76 24.18
C VAL A 93 23.44 -72.48 24.36
N PRO A 94 23.93 -72.65 25.61
CA PRO A 94 25.18 -73.36 25.87
C PRO A 94 25.13 -74.80 25.34
N PRO A 95 26.27 -75.37 24.90
CA PRO A 95 26.32 -76.67 24.25
C PRO A 95 26.11 -77.81 25.26
N PRO A 96 25.23 -78.79 24.99
CA PRO A 96 25.47 -80.15 25.44
C PRO A 96 26.52 -80.77 24.51
N THR A 97 27.63 -81.16 25.12
CA THR A 97 28.64 -82.04 24.53
C THR A 97 28.01 -83.25 23.86
N SER A 98 28.35 -83.46 22.58
CA SER A 98 28.22 -84.75 21.92
C SER A 98 29.12 -85.77 22.64
N ALA A 99 28.52 -86.78 23.23
CA ALA A 99 29.14 -88.08 23.35
C ALA A 99 28.44 -89.00 22.34
N MET A 100 29.18 -89.37 21.32
CA MET A 100 28.80 -90.41 20.37
C MET A 100 28.69 -91.75 21.09
N GLU A 101 27.94 -92.64 20.43
CA GLU A 101 28.23 -94.07 20.35
C GLU A 101 27.84 -94.94 21.56
N GLN A 102 26.75 -95.68 21.41
CA GLN A 102 26.88 -97.10 21.05
C GLN A 102 25.53 -97.69 20.64
N THR A 103 25.49 -98.14 19.40
CA THR A 103 24.62 -99.22 18.94
C THR A 103 25.13 -100.54 19.52
N GLN A 104 24.32 -101.18 20.37
CA GLN A 104 24.19 -102.65 20.46
C GLN A 104 22.96 -103.00 21.34
N THR A 105 21.88 -103.46 20.71
CA THR A 105 21.36 -104.85 20.73
C THR A 105 20.69 -105.31 22.03
N HIS A 106 19.44 -105.74 21.83
CA HIS A 106 18.66 -106.76 22.56
C HIS A 106 18.05 -106.42 23.93
N GLY A 107 16.73 -106.57 24.01
CA GLY A 107 16.13 -107.39 25.07
C GLY A 107 14.89 -106.84 25.79
N PHE A 108 13.72 -107.25 25.28
CA PHE A 108 12.61 -107.84 26.05
C PHE A 108 11.61 -106.95 26.83
N MET A 109 10.41 -106.86 26.25
CA MET A 109 9.08 -107.26 26.79
C MET A 109 8.64 -106.88 28.22
N GLY A 110 7.45 -106.27 28.27
CA GLY A 110 6.56 -106.12 29.44
C GLY A 110 5.52 -105.04 29.12
N ASP A 111 4.44 -105.39 28.40
CA ASP A 111 3.11 -105.58 29.01
C ASP A 111 2.63 -104.26 29.67
N SER A 112 1.78 -103.41 29.07
CA SER A 112 0.35 -103.66 28.77
C SER A 112 -0.19 -102.73 27.66
N GLY A 113 -1.03 -103.28 26.78
CA GLY A 113 -1.47 -102.69 25.51
C GLY A 113 -2.74 -101.83 25.50
N GLU A 114 -3.06 -101.06 26.54
CA GLU A 114 -4.32 -100.27 26.59
C GLU A 114 -4.26 -98.73 26.79
N PRO A 115 -3.12 -98.04 27.07
CA PRO A 115 -3.10 -96.57 27.14
C PRO A 115 -2.80 -95.83 25.82
N ASN A 116 -2.21 -96.49 24.82
CA ASN A 116 -1.81 -95.84 23.55
C ASN A 116 -3.00 -95.55 22.61
N VAL A 117 -4.07 -96.36 22.69
CA VAL A 117 -5.28 -96.19 21.86
C VAL A 117 -6.12 -95.01 22.37
N GLN A 118 -6.22 -94.87 23.70
CA GLN A 118 -6.91 -93.76 24.33
C GLN A 118 -6.17 -92.43 24.08
N ALA A 119 -4.83 -92.44 24.14
CA ALA A 119 -4.00 -91.27 23.81
C ALA A 119 -4.12 -90.84 22.35
N ALA A 120 -4.11 -91.78 21.40
CA ALA A 120 -4.30 -91.49 19.98
C ALA A 120 -5.69 -90.88 19.69
N LYS A 121 -6.73 -91.34 20.38
CA LYS A 121 -8.10 -90.81 20.23
C LYS A 121 -8.24 -89.39 20.80
N VAL A 122 -7.59 -89.09 21.91
CA VAL A 122 -7.53 -87.74 22.48
C VAL A 122 -6.69 -86.81 21.61
N LEU A 123 -5.58 -87.28 21.03
CA LEU A 123 -4.81 -86.50 20.06
C LEU A 123 -5.61 -86.19 18.79
N GLY A 124 -6.38 -87.15 18.27
CA GLY A 124 -7.27 -86.92 17.13
C GLY A 124 -8.35 -85.87 17.43
N LEU A 125 -9.00 -85.98 18.60
CA LEU A 125 -9.97 -84.98 19.05
C LEU A 125 -9.33 -83.59 19.22
N ALA A 126 -8.13 -83.53 19.79
CA ALA A 126 -7.39 -82.28 19.98
C ALA A 126 -6.95 -81.65 18.65
N GLN A 127 -6.54 -82.48 17.68
CA GLN A 127 -6.15 -82.00 16.35
C GLN A 127 -7.35 -81.50 15.56
N GLU A 128 -8.49 -82.20 15.63
CA GLU A 128 -9.76 -81.72 15.06
C GLU A 128 -10.20 -80.41 15.71
N MET A 129 -10.05 -80.26 17.03
CA MET A 129 -10.35 -79.03 17.74
C MET A 129 -9.41 -77.89 17.34
N ALA A 130 -8.13 -78.16 17.12
CA ALA A 130 -7.14 -77.19 16.67
C ALA A 130 -7.44 -76.72 15.23
N ASP A 131 -7.77 -77.65 14.34
CA ASP A 131 -8.14 -77.35 12.95
C ASP A 131 -9.43 -76.52 12.90
N ARG A 132 -10.42 -76.86 13.74
CA ARG A 132 -11.66 -76.11 13.87
C ARG A 132 -11.44 -74.69 14.40
N LEU A 133 -10.70 -74.53 15.50
CA LEU A 133 -10.36 -73.21 16.03
C LEU A 133 -9.57 -72.38 15.02
N THR A 134 -8.69 -73.01 14.24
CA THR A 134 -7.94 -72.32 13.19
C THR A 134 -8.85 -71.86 12.05
N ALA A 135 -9.83 -72.68 11.65
CA ALA A 135 -10.81 -72.31 10.63
C ALA A 135 -11.76 -71.19 11.11
N GLU A 136 -12.23 -71.27 12.36
CA GLU A 136 -13.07 -70.24 12.99
C GLU A 136 -12.30 -68.90 13.11
N ALA A 137 -11.08 -68.92 13.64
CA ALA A 137 -10.24 -67.72 13.76
C ALA A 137 -9.91 -67.09 12.40
N LYS A 138 -9.67 -67.92 11.38
CA LYS A 138 -9.42 -67.43 10.01
C LYS A 138 -10.67 -66.76 9.43
N THR A 139 -11.83 -67.36 9.62
CA THR A 139 -13.11 -66.79 9.16
C THR A 139 -13.42 -65.47 9.88
N GLU A 140 -13.20 -65.40 11.19
CA GLU A 140 -13.38 -64.19 11.99
C GLU A 140 -12.40 -63.08 11.59
N SER A 141 -11.13 -63.43 11.32
CA SER A 141 -10.15 -62.48 10.79
C SER A 141 -10.57 -61.94 9.42
N ASP A 142 -11.01 -62.82 8.52
CA ASP A 142 -11.45 -62.42 7.18
C ASP A 142 -12.69 -61.52 7.25
N SER A 143 -13.64 -61.78 8.16
CA SER A 143 -14.80 -60.91 8.38
C SER A 143 -14.39 -59.55 8.97
N MET A 144 -13.50 -59.52 9.96
CA MET A 144 -13.00 -58.26 10.54
C MET A 144 -12.26 -57.42 9.48
N LEU A 145 -11.47 -58.04 8.60
CA LEU A 145 -10.80 -57.34 7.50
C LEU A 145 -11.80 -56.79 6.48
N ALA A 146 -12.87 -57.53 6.17
CA ALA A 146 -13.92 -57.07 5.27
C ALA A 146 -14.70 -55.88 5.85
N GLU A 147 -15.05 -55.94 7.14
CA GLU A 147 -15.71 -54.84 7.84
C GLU A 147 -14.81 -53.60 7.94
N ALA A 148 -13.53 -53.78 8.28
CA ALA A 148 -12.56 -52.68 8.35
C ALA A 148 -12.37 -52.00 6.99
N ARG A 149 -12.29 -52.78 5.90
CA ARG A 149 -12.22 -52.27 4.53
C ARG A 149 -13.47 -51.47 4.17
N THR A 150 -14.65 -52.04 4.42
CA THR A 150 -15.94 -51.37 4.14
C THR A 150 -16.07 -50.05 4.91
N LYS A 151 -15.71 -50.06 6.20
CA LYS A 151 -15.75 -48.86 7.04
C LYS A 151 -14.74 -47.81 6.58
N SER A 152 -13.55 -48.23 6.14
CA SER A 152 -12.54 -47.33 5.58
C SER A 152 -13.02 -46.70 4.28
N GLU A 153 -13.62 -47.49 3.38
CA GLU A 153 -14.20 -46.98 2.12
C GLU A 153 -15.33 -46.00 2.37
N GLN A 154 -16.21 -46.29 3.34
CA GLN A 154 -17.27 -45.37 3.74
C GLN A 154 -16.71 -44.06 4.29
N LEU A 155 -15.73 -44.11 5.20
CA LEU A 155 -15.09 -42.91 5.74
C LEU A 155 -14.42 -42.08 4.65
N LEU A 156 -13.76 -42.72 3.68
CA LEU A 156 -13.15 -42.04 2.55
C LEU A 156 -14.20 -41.40 1.62
N SER A 157 -15.33 -42.08 1.40
CA SER A 157 -16.45 -41.54 0.61
C SER A 157 -17.08 -40.33 1.30
N ASP A 158 -17.34 -40.42 2.61
CA ASP A 158 -17.91 -39.33 3.40
C ASP A 158 -16.96 -38.13 3.46
N ALA A 159 -15.67 -38.38 3.66
CA ALA A 159 -14.65 -37.34 3.66
C ALA A 159 -14.55 -36.65 2.29
N ARG A 160 -14.61 -37.41 1.19
CA ARG A 160 -14.61 -36.86 -0.18
C ARG A 160 -15.85 -36.02 -0.44
N SER A 161 -17.04 -36.54 -0.13
CA SER A 161 -18.30 -35.80 -0.30
C SER A 161 -18.31 -34.49 0.50
N LYS A 162 -17.82 -34.54 1.75
CA LYS A 162 -17.70 -33.34 2.58
C LYS A 162 -16.69 -32.35 2.00
N ALA A 163 -15.53 -32.81 1.54
CA ALA A 163 -14.55 -31.95 0.86
C ALA A 163 -15.13 -31.29 -0.38
N ASP A 164 -15.82 -32.04 -1.23
CA ASP A 164 -16.46 -31.52 -2.45
C ASP A 164 -17.53 -30.48 -2.10
N SER A 165 -18.33 -30.72 -1.06
CA SER A 165 -19.33 -29.75 -0.60
C SER A 165 -18.69 -28.45 -0.11
N MET A 166 -17.60 -28.51 0.67
CA MET A 166 -16.88 -27.32 1.12
C MET A 166 -16.25 -26.55 -0.03
N VAL A 167 -15.69 -27.26 -1.03
CA VAL A 167 -15.11 -26.62 -2.22
C VAL A 167 -16.19 -25.91 -3.03
N ASN A 168 -17.34 -26.54 -3.22
CA ASN A 168 -18.46 -25.93 -3.95
C ASN A 168 -19.03 -24.72 -3.20
N GLU A 169 -19.19 -24.82 -1.89
CA GLU A 169 -19.65 -23.69 -1.07
C GLU A 169 -18.65 -22.53 -1.10
N ALA A 170 -17.35 -22.81 -0.98
CA ALA A 170 -16.31 -21.80 -1.08
C ALA A 170 -16.31 -21.12 -2.46
N ARG A 171 -16.48 -21.89 -3.55
CA ARG A 171 -16.61 -21.35 -4.91
C ARG A 171 -17.82 -20.43 -5.05
N THR A 172 -19.01 -20.86 -4.61
CA THR A 172 -20.22 -20.04 -4.69
C THR A 172 -20.10 -18.75 -3.86
N ARG A 173 -19.52 -18.83 -2.65
CA ARG A 173 -19.27 -17.64 -1.82
C ARG A 173 -18.27 -16.69 -2.48
N ALA A 174 -17.20 -17.22 -3.09
CA ALA A 174 -16.23 -16.42 -3.83
C ALA A 174 -16.85 -15.74 -5.05
N GLU A 175 -17.65 -16.45 -5.85
CA GLU A 175 -18.38 -15.89 -6.99
C GLU A 175 -19.34 -14.77 -6.56
N THR A 176 -20.09 -14.99 -5.48
CA THR A 176 -20.98 -13.96 -4.92
C THR A 176 -20.19 -12.73 -4.48
N MET A 177 -19.08 -12.92 -3.75
CA MET A 177 -18.23 -11.82 -3.29
C MET A 177 -17.63 -11.04 -4.47
N LEU A 178 -17.21 -11.71 -5.54
CA LEU A 178 -16.69 -11.08 -6.75
C LEU A 178 -17.76 -10.26 -7.47
N ASN A 179 -19.00 -10.77 -7.56
CA ASN A 179 -20.12 -10.04 -8.16
C ASN A 179 -20.53 -8.81 -7.33
N ASP A 180 -20.56 -8.93 -6.01
CA ASP A 180 -20.80 -7.82 -5.10
C ASP A 180 -19.72 -6.75 -5.20
N ALA A 181 -18.44 -7.16 -5.20
CA ALA A 181 -17.31 -6.26 -5.35
C ALA A 181 -17.35 -5.54 -6.69
N ARG A 182 -17.67 -6.25 -7.78
CA ARG A 182 -17.83 -5.68 -9.11
C ARG A 182 -18.96 -4.65 -9.16
N THR A 183 -20.13 -4.98 -8.59
CA THR A 183 -21.27 -4.06 -8.54
C THR A 183 -20.92 -2.80 -7.75
N ARG A 184 -20.26 -2.94 -6.59
CA ARG A 184 -19.81 -1.80 -5.79
C ARG A 184 -18.79 -0.95 -6.55
N ALA A 185 -17.83 -1.57 -7.23
CA ALA A 185 -16.85 -0.88 -8.05
C ALA A 185 -17.52 -0.08 -9.18
N GLU A 186 -18.46 -0.68 -9.91
CA GLU A 186 -19.23 0.00 -10.97
C GLU A 186 -20.04 1.18 -10.42
N THR A 187 -20.63 1.06 -9.23
CA THR A 187 -21.35 2.18 -8.60
C THR A 187 -20.43 3.32 -8.17
N LEU A 188 -19.27 3.00 -7.59
CA LEU A 188 -18.27 4.00 -7.20
C LEU A 188 -17.70 4.71 -8.43
N GLU A 189 -17.43 3.97 -9.51
CA GLU A 189 -16.96 4.53 -10.76
C GLU A 189 -18.00 5.47 -11.38
N ARG A 190 -19.28 5.09 -11.37
CA ARG A 190 -20.37 5.96 -11.83
C ARG A 190 -20.45 7.24 -11.00
N GLN A 191 -20.40 7.13 -9.67
CA GLN A 191 -20.42 8.29 -8.77
C GLN A 191 -19.21 9.20 -8.97
N ALA A 192 -18.01 8.63 -9.14
CA ALA A 192 -16.79 9.39 -9.40
C ALA A 192 -16.87 10.13 -10.73
N ARG A 193 -17.36 9.46 -11.79
CA ARG A 193 -17.58 10.09 -13.11
C ARG A 193 -18.61 11.21 -13.04
N GLU A 194 -19.73 10.99 -12.36
CA GLU A 194 -20.75 12.02 -12.17
C GLU A 194 -20.18 13.25 -11.44
N LYS A 195 -19.45 13.04 -10.34
CA LYS A 195 -18.78 14.12 -9.60
C LYS A 195 -17.77 14.86 -10.48
N ALA A 196 -16.94 14.16 -11.25
CA ALA A 196 -16.00 14.78 -12.18
C ALA A 196 -16.73 15.66 -13.21
N THR A 197 -17.77 15.13 -13.85
CA THR A 197 -18.54 15.92 -14.84
C THR A 197 -19.26 17.12 -14.22
N ASN A 198 -19.69 17.02 -12.96
CA ASN A 198 -20.31 18.15 -12.26
C ASN A 198 -19.28 19.21 -11.91
N MET A 199 -18.10 18.81 -11.43
CA MET A 199 -16.98 19.72 -11.16
C MET A 199 -16.53 20.44 -12.42
N ASP A 200 -16.43 19.74 -13.55
CA ASP A 200 -16.07 20.35 -14.85
C ASP A 200 -17.11 21.38 -15.29
N ARG A 201 -18.41 21.06 -15.17
CA ARG A 201 -19.49 22.00 -15.49
C ARG A 201 -19.46 23.21 -14.58
N GLU A 202 -19.20 23.02 -13.28
CA GLU A 202 -19.11 24.12 -12.33
C GLU A 202 -17.90 25.02 -12.62
N ALA A 203 -16.74 24.42 -12.90
CA ALA A 203 -15.54 25.14 -13.30
C ALA A 203 -15.76 25.95 -14.59
N GLN A 204 -16.41 25.37 -15.59
CA GLN A 204 -16.76 26.06 -16.84
C GLN A 204 -17.73 27.24 -16.62
N ARG A 205 -18.72 27.07 -15.75
CA ARG A 205 -19.65 28.15 -15.37
C ARG A 205 -18.91 29.28 -14.69
N LYS A 206 -18.11 28.98 -13.67
CA LYS A 206 -17.28 29.96 -12.96
C LYS A 206 -16.32 30.68 -13.91
N TYR A 207 -15.64 29.95 -14.78
CA TYR A 207 -14.76 30.54 -15.79
C TYR A 207 -15.51 31.51 -16.72
N THR A 208 -16.67 31.11 -17.22
CA THR A 208 -17.49 31.95 -18.10
C THR A 208 -17.99 33.20 -17.39
N GLU A 209 -18.43 33.05 -16.14
CA GLU A 209 -18.88 34.16 -15.30
C GLU A 209 -17.74 35.16 -15.01
N THR A 210 -16.58 34.68 -14.56
CA THR A 210 -15.40 35.53 -14.32
C THR A 210 -14.95 36.22 -15.61
N MET A 211 -14.96 35.52 -16.74
CA MET A 211 -14.56 36.10 -18.02
C MET A 211 -15.56 37.17 -18.50
N ASN A 212 -16.86 36.95 -18.28
CA ASN A 212 -17.89 37.93 -18.56
C ASN A 212 -17.72 39.18 -17.69
N ASN A 213 -17.49 39.01 -16.39
CA ASN A 213 -17.23 40.12 -15.46
C ASN A 213 -15.95 40.89 -15.84
N LEU A 214 -14.88 40.18 -16.18
CA LEU A 214 -13.64 40.82 -16.62
C LEU A 214 -13.84 41.59 -17.93
N ASN A 215 -14.65 41.06 -18.86
CA ASN A 215 -14.99 41.77 -20.10
C ASN A 215 -15.86 43.02 -19.85
N THR A 216 -16.80 42.99 -18.91
CA THR A 216 -17.61 44.17 -18.57
C THR A 216 -16.75 45.25 -17.90
N GLU A 217 -15.88 44.88 -16.96
CA GLU A 217 -14.92 45.79 -16.33
C GLU A 217 -13.96 46.40 -17.35
N LYS A 218 -13.38 45.57 -18.24
CA LYS A 218 -12.52 46.04 -19.33
C LYS A 218 -13.24 47.04 -20.23
N SER A 219 -14.51 46.78 -20.59
CA SER A 219 -15.33 47.69 -21.40
C SER A 219 -15.60 49.01 -20.66
N ALA A 220 -15.92 48.95 -19.37
CA ALA A 220 -16.13 50.14 -18.54
C ALA A 220 -14.85 51.00 -18.40
N LEU A 221 -13.70 50.36 -18.17
CA LEU A 221 -12.40 51.04 -18.12
C LEU A 221 -12.04 51.68 -19.46
N ASN A 222 -12.28 50.99 -20.58
CA ASN A 222 -12.06 51.55 -21.92
C ASN A 222 -12.92 52.79 -22.17
N LYS A 223 -14.21 52.75 -21.82
CA LYS A 223 -15.09 53.93 -21.88
C LYS A 223 -14.55 55.06 -21.02
N LYS A 224 -14.06 54.76 -19.81
CA LYS A 224 -13.50 55.79 -18.93
C LYS A 224 -12.24 56.43 -19.50
N ILE A 225 -11.38 55.64 -20.14
CA ILE A 225 -10.19 56.12 -20.84
C ILE A 225 -10.59 57.06 -21.99
N GLU A 226 -11.63 56.72 -22.77
CA GLU A 226 -12.13 57.56 -23.85
C GLU A 226 -12.74 58.89 -23.34
N GLU A 227 -13.50 58.86 -22.25
CA GLU A 227 -13.99 60.05 -21.57
C GLU A 227 -12.84 60.96 -21.14
N LEU A 228 -11.83 60.41 -20.45
CA LEU A 228 -10.67 61.17 -19.98
C LEU A 228 -9.87 61.77 -21.13
N ARG A 229 -9.68 61.05 -22.23
CA ARG A 229 -9.03 61.56 -23.45
C ARG A 229 -9.83 62.70 -24.10
N THR A 230 -11.15 62.64 -24.04
CA THR A 230 -12.02 63.71 -24.55
C THR A 230 -11.90 64.95 -23.67
N ILE A 231 -11.98 64.79 -22.35
CA ILE A 231 -11.78 65.88 -21.37
C ILE A 231 -10.40 66.51 -21.55
N GLU A 232 -9.35 65.69 -21.71
CA GLU A 232 -7.99 66.18 -21.96
C GLU A 232 -7.92 67.01 -23.24
N ARG A 233 -8.51 66.53 -24.34
CA ARG A 233 -8.52 67.25 -25.63
C ARG A 233 -9.26 68.59 -25.52
N GLU A 234 -10.42 68.59 -24.88
CA GLU A 234 -11.19 69.81 -24.63
C GLU A 234 -10.41 70.79 -23.74
N TYR A 235 -9.82 70.29 -22.65
CA TYR A 235 -9.02 71.11 -21.73
C TYR A 235 -7.81 71.73 -22.43
N ARG A 236 -7.04 70.95 -23.21
CA ARG A 236 -5.93 71.46 -24.02
C ARG A 236 -6.39 72.54 -25.00
N THR A 237 -7.54 72.34 -25.64
CA THR A 237 -8.11 73.31 -26.59
C THR A 237 -8.54 74.60 -25.89
N ARG A 238 -9.24 74.50 -24.75
CA ARG A 238 -9.65 75.65 -23.93
C ARG A 238 -8.45 76.41 -23.36
N LEU A 239 -7.44 75.69 -22.85
CA LEU A 239 -6.21 76.29 -22.32
C LEU A 239 -5.44 77.01 -23.42
N ARG A 240 -5.29 76.40 -24.60
CA ARG A 240 -4.68 77.05 -25.76
C ARG A 240 -5.43 78.33 -26.14
N GLY A 241 -6.75 78.27 -26.27
CA GLY A 241 -7.57 79.45 -26.59
C GLY A 241 -7.48 80.55 -25.53
N PHE A 242 -7.45 80.18 -24.24
CA PHE A 242 -7.27 81.12 -23.13
C PHE A 242 -5.90 81.82 -23.20
N LEU A 243 -4.82 81.06 -23.41
CA LEU A 243 -3.47 81.63 -23.55
C LEU A 243 -3.35 82.52 -24.79
N GLU A 244 -3.93 82.11 -25.93
CA GLU A 244 -3.97 82.94 -27.15
C GLU A 244 -4.77 84.24 -26.93
N SER A 245 -5.87 84.19 -26.19
CA SER A 245 -6.64 85.38 -25.80
C SER A 245 -5.86 86.30 -24.86
N GLN A 246 -5.18 85.75 -23.85
CA GLN A 246 -4.35 86.54 -22.94
C GLN A 246 -3.18 87.21 -23.67
N LEU A 247 -2.55 86.51 -24.62
CA LEU A 247 -1.51 87.06 -25.48
C LEU A 247 -2.03 88.22 -26.34
N ARG A 248 -3.19 88.08 -26.97
CA ARG A 248 -3.81 89.18 -27.74
C ARG A 248 -4.15 90.38 -26.87
N GLU A 249 -4.69 90.18 -25.68
CA GLU A 249 -4.97 91.29 -24.76
C GLU A 249 -3.69 92.00 -24.32
N LEU A 250 -2.58 91.28 -24.15
CA LEU A 250 -1.27 91.88 -23.88
C LEU A 250 -0.70 92.61 -25.10
N ASP A 251 -0.88 92.10 -26.32
CA ASP A 251 -0.50 92.80 -27.54
C ASP A 251 -1.34 94.08 -27.73
N ASP A 252 -2.66 94.02 -27.49
CA ASP A 252 -3.57 95.17 -27.58
C ASP A 252 -3.27 96.22 -26.50
N ARG A 253 -2.98 95.78 -25.26
CA ARG A 253 -2.54 96.67 -24.16
C ARG A 253 -1.11 97.20 -24.37
N GLY A 254 -0.25 96.42 -25.00
CA GLY A 254 1.11 96.82 -25.41
C GLY A 254 1.09 97.82 -26.56
N SER A 255 0.05 97.77 -27.40
CA SER A 255 -0.18 98.72 -28.50
C SER A 255 -0.73 100.09 -28.02
N ALA A 256 -1.14 100.18 -26.75
CA ALA A 256 -1.59 101.42 -26.11
C ALA A 256 -0.56 102.06 -25.15
N ALA A 257 0.75 101.86 -25.40
CA ALA A 257 1.80 102.58 -24.70
C ALA A 257 2.38 103.71 -25.59
N PRO A 258 2.38 104.99 -25.15
CA PRO A 258 3.15 106.01 -25.84
C PRO A 258 4.64 105.71 -25.65
N ALA A 259 5.41 105.74 -26.74
CA ALA A 259 6.86 105.58 -26.72
C ALA A 259 7.49 106.61 -25.77
N SER A 260 8.06 106.14 -24.67
CA SER A 260 8.94 106.93 -23.80
C SER A 260 10.25 106.18 -23.64
N ALA A 261 11.32 106.85 -24.02
CA ALA A 261 12.67 106.36 -23.98
C ALA A 261 13.26 106.31 -22.56
N SER A 262 14.17 105.34 -22.40
CA SER A 262 15.44 105.43 -21.65
C SER A 262 15.52 105.19 -20.13
N SER A 263 16.64 104.53 -19.81
CA SER A 263 17.36 104.40 -18.53
C SER A 263 16.90 103.22 -17.64
N GLY A 264 17.77 102.37 -17.11
CA GLY A 264 19.23 102.30 -17.14
C GLY A 264 19.66 101.23 -16.13
N SER A 265 20.59 100.36 -16.55
CA SER A 265 21.61 99.65 -15.76
C SER A 265 21.35 99.32 -14.27
N GLY A 266 21.31 98.02 -13.97
CA GLY A 266 21.50 97.48 -12.63
C GLY A 266 22.05 96.06 -12.69
N GLN A 267 23.37 95.94 -12.71
CA GLN A 267 24.14 94.72 -12.77
C GLN A 267 24.55 94.27 -11.36
N SER A 268 24.33 92.99 -11.03
CA SER A 268 25.06 92.23 -9.99
C SER A 268 24.67 90.75 -10.13
N SER A 269 25.54 89.86 -10.63
CA SER A 269 26.40 88.95 -9.84
C SER A 269 25.65 88.26 -8.69
N THR A 270 25.66 86.93 -8.48
CA THR A 270 26.84 86.06 -8.33
C THR A 270 26.36 84.60 -8.15
N SER A 271 27.13 83.65 -8.72
CA SER A 271 27.45 82.27 -8.27
C SER A 271 26.53 81.43 -7.35
N GLY A 272 26.31 80.17 -7.76
CA GLY A 272 26.88 79.01 -7.03
C GLY A 272 25.94 78.02 -6.30
N GLY A 273 26.11 76.73 -6.60
CA GLY A 273 25.83 75.56 -5.71
C GLY A 273 24.41 74.97 -5.80
N SER A 274 24.17 73.85 -6.48
CA SER A 274 24.44 72.44 -6.08
C SER A 274 23.46 71.82 -5.07
N SER A 275 22.89 70.68 -5.50
CA SER A 275 22.57 69.46 -4.72
C SER A 275 21.22 69.31 -4.01
N THR A 276 20.79 68.03 -4.02
CA THR A 276 19.71 67.37 -3.24
C THR A 276 18.34 67.44 -3.92
N GLY A 277 17.66 66.34 -4.29
CA GLY A 277 17.63 65.01 -3.72
C GLY A 277 16.23 64.80 -3.11
N GLN A 278 15.28 64.26 -3.89
CA GLN A 278 14.01 63.80 -3.33
C GLN A 278 13.54 62.55 -4.08
N GLY A 279 13.79 61.39 -3.48
CA GLY A 279 13.13 60.15 -3.83
C GLY A 279 11.67 60.21 -3.38
N TYR A 280 10.77 59.81 -4.26
CA TYR A 280 9.41 59.44 -3.89
C TYR A 280 9.28 57.92 -4.01
N SER A 281 9.46 57.28 -2.86
CA SER A 281 9.02 55.92 -2.56
C SER A 281 7.51 55.95 -2.35
N PHE A 282 6.75 55.29 -3.21
CA PHE A 282 5.36 54.89 -2.94
C PHE A 282 5.36 53.39 -2.67
N GLY A 283 5.12 53.02 -1.40
CA GLY A 283 4.87 51.65 -0.97
C GLY A 283 3.46 51.17 -1.34
N PRO A 284 3.22 49.85 -1.32
CA PRO A 284 1.98 49.23 -1.76
C PRO A 284 0.89 49.37 -0.69
N ARG A 285 -0.34 49.70 -1.15
CA ARG A 285 -1.52 49.73 -0.30
C ARG A 285 -2.02 48.30 -0.11
N ALA A 286 -1.99 47.89 1.16
CA ALA A 286 -2.53 46.65 1.68
C ALA A 286 -4.04 46.51 1.46
N GLU A 287 -4.42 45.23 1.43
CA GLU A 287 -5.75 44.65 1.51
C GLU A 287 -6.58 45.14 2.72
N ALA A 288 -7.90 45.13 2.52
CA ALA A 288 -8.93 44.81 3.50
C ALA A 288 -10.06 44.20 2.64
N GLY A 289 -10.58 43.00 2.90
CA GLY A 289 -11.10 42.56 4.19
C GLY A 289 -12.62 42.62 4.10
#